data_AF-A0A1C7MDP7-F1
#
_entry.id   AF-A0A1C7MDP7-F1
#
_cell.length_a   1.000
_cell.length_b   1.000
_cell.length_c   1.000
_cell.angle_alpha   90.00
_cell.angle_beta   90.00
_cell.angle_gamma   90.00
#
_symmetry.space_group_name_H-M   'P 1'
#
loop_
_entity.id
_entity.type
_entity.pdbx_description
1 polymer ?
#
loop_
_entity_poly.entity_id
_entity_poly.type
_entity_poly.pdbx_seq_one_letter_code
_entity_poly.pdbx_strand_id
1 'polypeptide(L)'
;MVVGMQSIHFSSLPAELIIKILLDVELHNLLACRRVCRFLSELIEDAVELRYKIALGMAGLEDGPPGGLTIAERLERVEKYQDAWRNLNFTTSSPISSRLEKPHSGGVHSNSTVNGDVEFFQIGSPIKGRQEMHWMLTRRATGLGFMCKRDICVGLTLVSGNTDDQLYLELWNWKSGIMVLVHDRHIMVTEHSYLAVHAFDPEAKAPCQPLPSGTGYVCALRLPPFDSSLPVNIQFGRDSNPTRAVHGMAFQHRLADSVRLLELSTGRPAPASCYICFFLSAVQACLQQASSTSQTWFAWEQWGPSGSRTIILPSVSYGWWNALGTLGTKCLFLLVDMVSEQYRLAVYEFNPWVVAGGPDAIEEQAVVEHGVFVEPVHSRVRCRIDYDEDIIQHIGYACLTEDGVILDFQYLELRAYVV
;
A
#
# COMPACT_ATOMS: atom_id res chain seq x y z
N MET A 1 -51.33 -31.14 -19.09
CA MET A 1 -50.38 -30.39 -19.94
C MET A 1 -49.14 -30.11 -19.12
N VAL A 2 -48.08 -30.88 -19.34
CA VAL A 2 -46.76 -30.55 -18.80
C VAL A 2 -46.19 -29.49 -19.74
N VAL A 3 -46.08 -28.24 -19.27
CA VAL A 3 -45.31 -27.22 -19.98
C VAL A 3 -43.87 -27.73 -19.97
N GLY A 4 -43.40 -28.22 -21.11
CA GLY A 4 -42.02 -28.65 -21.25
C GLY A 4 -41.11 -27.47 -20.93
N MET A 5 -40.40 -27.52 -19.81
CA MET A 5 -39.30 -26.61 -19.56
C MET A 5 -38.26 -26.86 -20.67
N GLN A 6 -38.29 -26.02 -21.71
CA GLN A 6 -37.20 -25.99 -22.67
C GLN A 6 -35.93 -25.61 -21.91
N SER A 7 -34.94 -26.51 -21.95
CA SER A 7 -33.58 -26.23 -21.51
C SER A 7 -33.05 -25.08 -22.37
N ILE A 8 -33.06 -23.86 -21.85
CA ILE A 8 -32.38 -22.73 -22.47
C ILE A 8 -30.90 -22.93 -22.24
N HIS A 9 -30.15 -23.16 -23.31
CA HIS A 9 -28.70 -23.30 -23.22
C HIS A 9 -28.07 -21.92 -23.01
N PHE A 10 -27.12 -21.81 -22.09
CA PHE A 10 -26.42 -20.54 -21.84
C PHE A 10 -25.79 -19.96 -23.11
N SER A 11 -25.27 -20.81 -24.00
CA SER A 11 -24.69 -20.45 -25.29
C SER A 11 -25.71 -20.03 -26.35
N SER A 12 -27.01 -20.10 -26.09
CA SER A 12 -28.03 -19.56 -27.00
C SER A 12 -28.34 -18.09 -26.73
N LEU A 13 -27.76 -17.49 -25.68
CA LEU A 13 -27.84 -16.06 -25.44
C LEU A 13 -26.93 -15.29 -26.41
N PRO A 14 -27.30 -14.07 -26.83
CA PRO A 14 -26.40 -13.15 -27.52
C PRO A 14 -25.10 -12.92 -26.73
N ALA A 15 -23.99 -12.78 -27.45
CA ALA A 15 -22.66 -12.64 -26.86
C ALA A 15 -22.58 -11.48 -25.87
N GLU A 16 -23.26 -10.36 -26.16
CA GLU A 16 -23.30 -9.16 -25.33
C GLU A 16 -23.96 -9.42 -23.96
N LEU A 17 -24.99 -10.27 -23.92
CA LEU A 17 -25.64 -10.66 -22.66
C LEU A 17 -24.76 -11.60 -21.86
N ILE A 18 -24.07 -12.52 -22.52
CA ILE A 18 -23.13 -13.43 -21.86
C ILE A 18 -21.96 -12.64 -21.27
N ILE A 19 -21.40 -11.68 -22.02
CA ILE A 19 -20.34 -10.78 -21.53
C ILE A 19 -20.82 -10.03 -20.30
N LYS A 20 -22.03 -9.46 -20.33
CA LYS A 20 -22.60 -8.76 -19.17
C LYS A 20 -22.74 -9.66 -17.95
N ILE A 21 -23.19 -10.90 -18.13
CA ILE A 21 -23.27 -11.89 -17.05
C ILE A 21 -21.88 -12.20 -16.50
N LEU A 22 -20.90 -12.44 -17.36
CA LEU A 22 -19.51 -12.74 -16.96
C LEU A 22 -18.81 -11.54 -16.28
N LEU A 23 -19.20 -10.31 -16.62
CA LEU A 23 -18.75 -9.09 -15.95
C LEU A 23 -19.26 -8.96 -14.50
N ASP A 24 -20.30 -9.69 -14.12
CA ASP A 24 -20.80 -9.76 -12.73
C ASP A 24 -20.19 -10.93 -11.93
N VAL A 25 -19.49 -11.85 -12.59
CA VAL A 25 -18.88 -13.04 -11.97
C VAL A 25 -17.53 -12.73 -11.32
N GLU A 26 -17.27 -13.18 -10.11
CA GLU A 26 -15.96 -13.01 -9.45
C GLU A 26 -14.80 -13.59 -10.28
N LEU A 27 -13.59 -13.00 -10.16
CA LEU A 27 -12.47 -13.35 -11.02
C LEU A 27 -12.12 -14.86 -11.02
N HIS A 28 -12.15 -15.54 -9.87
CA HIS A 28 -11.93 -16.99 -9.80
C HIS A 28 -12.92 -17.76 -10.68
N ASN A 29 -14.19 -17.41 -10.58
CA ASN A 29 -15.26 -18.08 -11.32
C ASN A 29 -15.19 -17.71 -12.81
N LEU A 30 -14.78 -16.50 -13.15
CA LEU A 30 -14.55 -16.08 -14.53
C LEU A 30 -13.40 -16.87 -15.17
N LEU A 31 -12.27 -17.03 -14.46
CA LEU A 31 -11.15 -17.86 -14.91
C LEU A 31 -11.53 -19.35 -14.99
N ALA A 32 -12.41 -19.83 -14.11
CA ALA A 32 -12.97 -21.17 -14.20
C ALA A 32 -13.86 -21.33 -15.46
N CYS A 33 -14.71 -20.33 -15.77
CA CYS A 33 -15.55 -20.31 -16.97
C CYS A 33 -14.73 -20.45 -18.25
N ARG A 34 -13.55 -19.81 -18.32
CA ARG A 34 -12.60 -19.96 -19.45
C ARG A 34 -12.21 -21.41 -19.71
N ARG A 35 -12.20 -22.26 -18.67
CA ARG A 35 -11.83 -23.69 -18.76
C ARG A 35 -13.00 -24.62 -19.05
N VAL A 36 -14.24 -24.13 -19.07
CA VAL A 36 -15.45 -24.95 -19.24
C VAL A 36 -15.63 -25.40 -20.69
N CYS A 37 -15.53 -24.48 -21.65
CA CYS A 37 -15.66 -24.80 -23.08
C CYS A 37 -14.96 -23.78 -23.98
N ARG A 38 -14.73 -24.16 -25.25
CA ARG A 38 -14.08 -23.30 -26.26
C ARG A 38 -14.81 -21.97 -26.48
N PHE A 39 -16.14 -22.01 -26.56
CA PHE A 39 -16.96 -20.80 -26.75
C PHE A 39 -16.74 -19.76 -25.63
N LEU A 40 -16.77 -20.19 -24.36
CA LEU A 40 -16.53 -19.27 -23.24
C LEU A 40 -15.07 -18.81 -23.20
N SER A 41 -14.12 -19.69 -23.54
CA SER A 41 -12.72 -19.29 -23.65
C SER A 41 -12.53 -18.19 -24.71
N GLU A 42 -13.04 -18.40 -25.92
CA GLU A 42 -12.94 -17.43 -27.03
C GLU A 42 -13.63 -16.11 -26.64
N LEU A 43 -14.84 -16.18 -26.08
CA LEU A 43 -15.56 -14.98 -25.66
C LEU A 43 -14.82 -14.17 -24.59
N ILE A 44 -14.18 -14.84 -23.62
CA ILE A 44 -13.39 -14.19 -22.56
C ILE A 44 -12.11 -13.56 -23.12
N GLU A 45 -11.47 -14.19 -24.11
CA GLU A 45 -10.27 -13.66 -24.76
C GLU A 45 -10.55 -12.54 -25.77
N ASP A 46 -11.72 -12.55 -26.42
CA ASP A 46 -12.06 -11.57 -27.46
C ASP A 46 -12.75 -10.31 -26.90
N ALA A 47 -13.52 -10.44 -25.80
CA ALA A 47 -14.21 -9.31 -25.20
C ALA A 47 -13.26 -8.42 -24.38
N VAL A 48 -13.12 -7.16 -24.80
CA VAL A 48 -12.20 -6.18 -24.16
C VAL A 48 -12.57 -5.92 -22.70
N GLU A 49 -13.85 -5.95 -22.36
CA GLU A 49 -14.35 -5.72 -21.00
C GLU A 49 -13.97 -6.85 -20.06
N LEU A 50 -14.04 -8.10 -20.52
CA LEU A 50 -13.66 -9.27 -19.74
C LEU A 50 -12.14 -9.33 -19.55
N ARG A 51 -11.37 -9.06 -20.63
CA ARG A 51 -9.92 -8.92 -20.54
C ARG A 51 -9.51 -7.82 -19.57
N TYR A 52 -10.16 -6.67 -19.63
CA TYR A 52 -9.90 -5.56 -18.72
C TYR A 52 -10.14 -5.95 -17.26
N LYS A 53 -11.27 -6.61 -16.97
CA LYS A 53 -11.57 -7.13 -15.63
C LYS A 53 -10.52 -8.13 -15.14
N ILE A 54 -10.08 -9.05 -16.01
CA ILE A 54 -9.01 -10.01 -15.68
C ILE A 54 -7.71 -9.27 -15.39
N ALA A 55 -7.31 -8.34 -16.26
CA ALA A 55 -6.09 -7.56 -16.10
C ALA A 55 -6.09 -6.76 -14.78
N LEU A 56 -7.20 -6.12 -14.42
CA LEU A 56 -7.35 -5.42 -13.15
C LEU A 56 -7.11 -6.36 -11.96
N GLY A 57 -7.80 -7.50 -11.91
CA GLY A 57 -7.63 -8.41 -10.77
C GLY A 57 -6.25 -9.06 -10.71
N MET A 58 -5.64 -9.40 -11.84
CA MET A 58 -4.24 -9.87 -11.89
C MET A 58 -3.24 -8.80 -11.42
N ALA A 59 -3.58 -7.51 -11.53
CA ALA A 59 -2.76 -6.40 -11.06
C ALA A 59 -3.08 -5.95 -9.62
N GLY A 60 -4.13 -6.48 -8.99
CA GLY A 60 -4.60 -6.01 -7.68
C GLY A 60 -5.23 -4.61 -7.75
N LEU A 61 -5.88 -4.32 -8.87
CA LEU A 61 -6.49 -3.04 -9.20
C LEU A 61 -8.02 -3.18 -9.31
N GLU A 62 -8.71 -2.05 -9.19
CA GLU A 62 -10.12 -1.90 -9.49
C GLU A 62 -10.33 -0.76 -10.50
N ASP A 63 -11.46 -0.81 -11.20
CA ASP A 63 -11.80 0.18 -12.22
C ASP A 63 -11.94 1.57 -11.58
N GLY A 64 -11.31 2.55 -12.21
CA GLY A 64 -11.35 3.94 -11.75
C GLY A 64 -12.67 4.63 -12.13
N PRO A 65 -12.96 5.81 -11.56
CA PRO A 65 -14.16 6.56 -11.91
C PRO A 65 -14.25 6.83 -13.43
N PRO A 66 -15.46 7.02 -14.00
CA PRO A 66 -15.61 7.34 -15.41
C PRO A 66 -14.73 8.51 -15.83
N GLY A 67 -14.16 8.42 -17.03
CA GLY A 67 -13.25 9.42 -17.58
C GLY A 67 -13.30 9.43 -19.10
N GLY A 68 -12.41 10.20 -19.72
CA GLY A 68 -12.35 10.31 -21.19
C GLY A 68 -11.78 9.07 -21.90
N LEU A 69 -11.36 8.05 -21.16
CA LEU A 69 -10.70 6.86 -21.70
C LEU A 69 -11.69 5.74 -21.98
N THR A 70 -11.58 5.15 -23.17
CA THR A 70 -12.25 3.91 -23.55
C THR A 70 -11.72 2.71 -22.75
N ILE A 71 -12.49 1.62 -22.69
CA ILE A 71 -12.09 0.39 -22.00
C ILE A 71 -10.79 -0.18 -22.61
N ALA A 72 -10.61 -0.06 -23.93
CA ALA A 72 -9.39 -0.48 -24.61
C ALA A 72 -8.16 0.32 -24.14
N GLU A 73 -8.27 1.64 -24.02
CA GLU A 73 -7.18 2.50 -23.50
C GLU A 73 -6.91 2.28 -22.01
N ARG A 74 -7.93 1.88 -21.24
CA ARG A 74 -7.76 1.47 -19.83
C ARG A 74 -7.04 0.12 -19.73
N LEU A 75 -7.42 -0.85 -20.57
CA LEU A 75 -6.74 -2.15 -20.67
C LEU A 75 -5.27 -1.98 -21.03
N GLU A 76 -4.96 -1.19 -22.06
CA GLU A 76 -3.58 -0.91 -22.46
C GLU A 76 -2.74 -0.35 -21.30
N ARG A 77 -3.32 0.56 -20.49
CA ARG A 77 -2.63 1.11 -19.31
C ARG A 77 -2.41 0.07 -18.21
N VAL A 78 -3.36 -0.83 -17.97
CA VAL A 78 -3.18 -1.92 -16.99
C VAL A 78 -2.14 -2.92 -17.48
N GLU A 79 -2.14 -3.26 -18.76
CA GLU A 79 -1.13 -4.15 -19.36
C GLU A 79 0.27 -3.52 -19.22
N LYS A 80 0.42 -2.22 -19.54
CA LYS A 80 1.67 -1.47 -19.29
C LYS A 80 2.08 -1.45 -17.81
N TYR A 81 1.12 -1.23 -16.91
CA TYR A 81 1.37 -1.30 -15.47
C TYR A 81 1.92 -2.67 -15.06
N GLN A 82 1.28 -3.75 -15.50
CA GLN A 82 1.72 -5.10 -15.18
C GLN A 82 3.08 -5.45 -15.79
N ASP A 83 3.33 -5.06 -17.05
CA ASP A 83 4.60 -5.30 -17.73
C ASP A 83 5.73 -4.54 -17.03
N ALA A 84 5.48 -3.32 -16.57
CA ALA A 84 6.44 -2.54 -15.80
C ALA A 84 6.80 -3.25 -14.48
N TRP A 85 5.83 -3.77 -13.74
CA TRP A 85 6.08 -4.54 -12.53
C TRP A 85 6.72 -5.90 -12.77
N ARG A 86 6.38 -6.58 -13.87
CA ARG A 86 6.95 -7.90 -14.21
C ARG A 86 8.41 -7.82 -14.63
N ASN A 87 8.79 -6.78 -15.35
CA ASN A 87 10.14 -6.60 -15.86
C ASN A 87 10.96 -5.58 -15.05
N LEU A 88 10.39 -5.05 -13.95
CA LEU A 88 10.94 -3.94 -13.16
C LEU A 88 11.39 -2.75 -14.04
N ASN A 89 10.64 -2.47 -15.10
CA ASN A 89 10.94 -1.46 -16.11
C ASN A 89 9.83 -0.39 -16.12
N PHE A 90 9.93 0.61 -15.24
CA PHE A 90 8.89 1.63 -14.98
C PHE A 90 9.04 2.86 -15.90
N THR A 91 8.25 3.96 -15.80
CA THR A 91 8.29 5.16 -16.71
C THR A 91 8.19 6.55 -16.03
N THR A 92 9.22 7.43 -16.05
CA THR A 92 9.21 8.86 -15.66
C THR A 92 8.91 9.87 -16.77
N SER A 93 8.17 10.90 -16.36
CA SER A 93 8.21 12.22 -16.97
C SER A 93 9.23 13.11 -16.24
N SER A 94 10.31 13.48 -16.95
CA SER A 94 11.28 14.55 -16.62
C SER A 94 12.20 14.34 -15.39
N PRO A 95 13.45 14.84 -15.45
CA PRO A 95 14.40 14.74 -14.35
C PRO A 95 13.90 15.54 -13.15
N ILE A 96 13.59 14.83 -12.08
CA ILE A 96 13.17 15.41 -10.81
C ILE A 96 14.42 16.04 -10.15
N SER A 97 14.32 17.27 -9.62
CA SER A 97 15.48 17.96 -9.04
C SER A 97 16.07 17.17 -7.86
N SER A 98 17.40 17.05 -7.80
CA SER A 98 18.20 16.43 -6.72
C SER A 98 18.06 17.08 -5.33
N ARG A 99 17.09 17.98 -5.16
CA ARG A 99 16.79 18.72 -3.92
C ARG A 99 15.55 18.20 -3.19
N LEU A 100 14.92 17.14 -3.66
CA LEU A 100 13.77 16.59 -2.96
C LEU A 100 14.21 16.01 -1.61
N GLU A 101 13.65 16.55 -0.53
CA GLU A 101 13.71 15.87 0.75
C GLU A 101 12.84 14.60 0.69
N LYS A 102 12.86 13.83 1.79
CA LYS A 102 12.17 12.53 1.89
C LYS A 102 10.72 12.62 1.39
N PRO A 103 10.25 11.64 0.60
CA PRO A 103 8.89 11.53 0.13
C PRO A 103 7.93 11.41 1.31
N HIS A 104 6.78 12.00 1.08
CA HIS A 104 5.55 11.88 1.84
C HIS A 104 4.65 10.85 1.14
N SER A 105 3.53 10.51 1.77
CA SER A 105 2.56 9.59 1.19
C SER A 105 1.99 10.14 -0.13
N GLY A 106 1.62 9.24 -1.05
CA GLY A 106 1.00 9.62 -2.32
C GLY A 106 1.94 10.26 -3.35
N GLY A 107 3.26 10.07 -3.21
CA GLY A 107 4.26 10.58 -4.15
C GLY A 107 4.50 12.10 -4.03
N VAL A 108 4.12 12.69 -2.91
CA VAL A 108 4.38 14.11 -2.61
C VAL A 108 5.75 14.24 -1.97
N HIS A 109 6.53 15.22 -2.38
CA HIS A 109 7.81 15.58 -1.77
C HIS A 109 7.71 17.01 -1.27
N SER A 110 8.41 17.33 -0.18
CA SER A 110 8.57 18.72 0.25
C SER A 110 10.01 19.16 0.15
N ASN A 111 10.24 20.44 -0.04
CA ASN A 111 11.54 21.04 0.14
C ASN A 111 11.39 22.40 0.82
N SER A 112 12.30 22.70 1.76
CA SER A 112 12.34 24.01 2.41
C SER A 112 13.15 24.97 1.55
N THR A 113 12.58 26.12 1.21
CA THR A 113 13.30 27.15 0.45
C THR A 113 14.23 27.94 1.36
N VAL A 114 15.20 28.65 0.77
CA VAL A 114 16.11 29.55 1.51
C VAL A 114 15.35 30.63 2.29
N ASN A 115 14.14 30.99 1.83
CA ASN A 115 13.30 31.99 2.47
C ASN A 115 12.43 31.42 3.61
N GLY A 116 12.49 30.11 3.85
CA GLY A 116 11.68 29.41 4.85
C GLY A 116 10.26 29.09 4.40
N ASP A 117 9.97 29.17 3.09
CA ASP A 117 8.74 28.64 2.49
C ASP A 117 8.89 27.12 2.28
N VAL A 118 7.77 26.42 2.07
CA VAL A 118 7.78 24.98 1.76
C VAL A 118 7.21 24.75 0.37
N GLU A 119 8.04 24.24 -0.53
CA GLU A 119 7.61 23.76 -1.85
C GLU A 119 7.17 22.31 -1.75
N PHE A 120 6.10 21.97 -2.48
CA PHE A 120 5.57 20.62 -2.57
C PHE A 120 5.51 20.18 -4.03
N PHE A 121 6.07 19.01 -4.30
CA PHE A 121 6.08 18.39 -5.62
C PHE A 121 5.42 17.03 -5.53
N GLN A 122 4.27 16.85 -6.17
CA GLN A 122 3.66 15.55 -6.34
C GLN A 122 4.00 15.00 -7.72
N ILE A 123 4.65 13.84 -7.73
CA ILE A 123 5.05 13.16 -8.96
C ILE A 123 3.79 12.70 -9.69
N GLY A 124 3.74 13.00 -10.99
CA GLY A 124 2.67 12.53 -11.86
C GLY A 124 2.68 11.00 -12.00
N SER A 125 1.57 10.44 -12.48
CA SER A 125 1.49 9.02 -12.84
C SER A 125 0.94 8.94 -14.26
N PRO A 126 1.80 8.85 -15.29
CA PRO A 126 1.36 8.70 -16.68
C PRO A 126 0.50 7.44 -16.87
N ILE A 127 0.82 6.36 -16.14
CA ILE A 127 0.12 5.08 -16.23
C ILE A 127 -1.30 5.19 -15.67
N LYS A 128 -1.50 5.88 -14.53
CA LYS A 128 -2.85 6.07 -13.94
C LYS A 128 -3.54 7.35 -14.43
N GLY A 129 -2.85 8.19 -15.20
CA GLY A 129 -3.37 9.46 -15.73
C GLY A 129 -3.35 10.62 -14.73
N ARG A 130 -2.53 10.55 -13.67
CA ARG A 130 -2.34 11.67 -12.74
C ARG A 130 -1.34 12.67 -13.30
N GLN A 131 -1.72 13.94 -13.27
CA GLN A 131 -0.81 15.03 -13.60
C GLN A 131 0.15 15.32 -12.45
N GLU A 132 1.39 15.69 -12.80
CA GLU A 132 2.32 16.24 -11.84
C GLU A 132 1.76 17.56 -11.27
N MET A 133 1.92 17.75 -9.97
CA MET A 133 1.44 18.94 -9.27
C MET A 133 2.58 19.59 -8.50
N HIS A 134 2.68 20.91 -8.60
CA HIS A 134 3.60 21.72 -7.82
C HIS A 134 2.82 22.84 -7.13
N TRP A 135 2.97 22.93 -5.81
CA TRP A 135 2.39 24.01 -5.02
C TRP A 135 3.37 24.47 -3.94
N MET A 136 3.17 25.69 -3.43
CA MET A 136 4.06 26.30 -2.44
C MET A 136 3.25 26.86 -1.28
N LEU A 137 3.70 26.59 -0.06
CA LEU A 137 3.19 27.20 1.15
C LEU A 137 4.13 28.31 1.61
N THR A 138 3.67 29.56 1.52
CA THR A 138 4.49 30.71 1.89
C THR A 138 4.36 31.05 3.38
N ARG A 139 5.49 31.39 4.01
CA ARG A 139 5.56 31.83 5.41
C ARG A 139 4.67 33.04 5.71
N ARG A 140 4.49 33.94 4.72
CA ARG A 140 3.62 35.11 4.85
C ARG A 140 2.14 34.76 4.89
N ALA A 141 1.71 33.68 4.23
CA ALA A 141 0.32 33.25 4.22
C ALA A 141 -0.10 32.60 5.55
N THR A 142 0.85 32.10 6.34
CA THR A 142 0.60 31.30 7.56
C THR A 142 1.13 31.92 8.85
N GLY A 143 2.05 32.88 8.77
CA GLY A 143 2.64 33.55 9.93
C GLY A 143 3.66 32.71 10.73
N LEU A 144 4.08 31.54 10.25
CA LEU A 144 4.88 30.57 11.01
C LEU A 144 6.15 30.13 10.27
N GLY A 145 7.25 29.88 11.00
CA GLY A 145 8.41 29.16 10.47
C GLY A 145 8.15 27.67 10.41
N PHE A 146 8.48 27.02 9.29
CA PHE A 146 8.14 25.63 9.04
C PHE A 146 9.36 24.70 9.12
N MET A 147 9.17 23.52 9.73
CA MET A 147 9.99 22.32 9.50
C MET A 147 9.03 21.15 9.23
N CYS A 148 9.10 20.53 8.06
CA CYS A 148 8.32 19.32 7.80
C CYS A 148 8.98 18.14 8.53
N LYS A 149 8.27 17.47 9.45
CA LYS A 149 8.86 16.33 10.20
C LYS A 149 8.32 14.96 9.80
N ARG A 150 7.03 14.82 9.48
CA ARG A 150 6.39 13.55 9.04
C ARG A 150 5.06 13.81 8.33
N ASP A 151 4.71 12.93 7.41
CA ASP A 151 3.39 12.87 6.77
C ASP A 151 2.49 11.83 7.48
N ILE A 152 1.23 12.19 7.70
CA ILE A 152 0.21 11.31 8.27
C ILE A 152 -0.96 11.32 7.31
N CYS A 153 -0.99 10.38 6.35
CA CYS A 153 -2.07 9.93 5.45
C CYS A 153 -3.00 10.95 4.74
N VAL A 154 -3.26 12.15 5.26
CA VAL A 154 -4.05 13.26 4.72
C VAL A 154 -3.61 14.62 5.33
N GLY A 155 -2.58 14.65 6.20
CA GLY A 155 -2.22 15.83 6.99
C GLY A 155 -0.71 16.01 7.14
N LEU A 156 -0.22 17.14 6.63
CA LEU A 156 1.17 17.58 6.74
C LEU A 156 1.46 18.10 8.16
N THR A 157 2.40 17.48 8.87
CA THR A 157 2.85 18.00 10.17
C THR A 157 3.99 19.01 9.97
N LEU A 158 3.67 20.29 10.11
CA LEU A 158 4.61 21.40 10.05
C LEU A 158 5.01 21.82 11.48
N VAL A 159 6.24 21.53 11.90
CA VAL A 159 6.75 21.88 13.23
C VAL A 159 7.44 23.24 13.18
N SER A 160 7.01 24.19 14.00
CA SER A 160 7.70 25.48 14.15
C SER A 160 8.74 25.42 15.26
N GLY A 161 9.95 25.93 14.99
CA GLY A 161 11.00 26.08 15.99
C GLY A 161 11.10 27.53 16.45
N ASN A 162 10.57 27.83 17.65
CA ASN A 162 10.97 29.01 18.40
C ASN A 162 11.09 28.64 19.89
N THR A 163 12.04 29.26 20.58
CA THR A 163 12.62 28.75 21.83
C THR A 163 11.88 29.09 23.11
N ASP A 164 10.79 29.85 23.12
CA ASP A 164 10.07 30.15 24.36
C ASP A 164 8.55 30.21 24.14
N ASP A 165 7.86 29.50 25.03
CA ASP A 165 6.43 29.49 25.36
C ASP A 165 5.38 29.07 24.29
N GLN A 166 4.79 27.90 24.60
CA GLN A 166 3.51 27.35 24.13
C GLN A 166 3.27 27.25 22.62
N LEU A 167 3.66 26.09 22.07
CA LEU A 167 3.26 25.61 20.75
C LEU A 167 1.77 25.24 20.73
N TYR A 168 0.95 26.01 20.03
CA TYR A 168 -0.33 25.53 19.51
C TYR A 168 -0.14 25.14 18.04
N LEU A 169 -0.18 23.84 17.77
CA LEU A 169 -0.19 23.24 16.43
C LEU A 169 -1.60 22.68 16.20
N GLU A 170 -2.44 23.40 15.47
CA GLU A 170 -3.73 22.85 14.99
C GLU A 170 -3.55 22.23 13.60
N LEU A 171 -3.19 20.95 13.58
CA LEU A 171 -3.62 19.93 12.60
C LEU A 171 -3.16 18.55 13.11
N TRP A 172 -4.12 17.83 13.73
CA TRP A 172 -4.12 16.45 14.22
C TRP A 172 -2.77 15.86 14.71
N ASN A 173 -2.40 16.29 15.92
CA ASN A 173 -1.54 15.55 16.83
C ASN A 173 -2.42 15.14 18.01
N TRP A 174 -2.16 13.99 18.66
CA TRP A 174 -2.02 14.11 20.11
C TRP A 174 -1.22 12.97 20.78
N LYS A 175 0.07 12.92 20.42
CA LYS A 175 1.26 12.72 21.28
C LYS A 175 2.08 11.41 21.20
N SER A 176 1.75 10.38 20.42
CA SER A 176 2.61 9.15 20.44
C SER A 176 2.75 8.24 19.20
N GLY A 177 2.06 8.40 18.06
CA GLY A 177 2.13 7.36 17.00
C GLY A 177 1.77 7.74 15.56
N ILE A 178 2.15 6.88 14.62
CA ILE A 178 1.86 6.96 13.17
C ILE A 178 0.43 6.45 12.91
N MET A 179 -0.32 7.10 12.02
CA MET A 179 -1.70 6.73 11.69
C MET A 179 -1.83 6.17 10.27
N VAL A 180 -2.67 5.15 10.09
CA VAL A 180 -3.03 4.59 8.78
C VAL A 180 -4.54 4.70 8.56
N LEU A 181 -4.96 5.19 7.40
CA LEU A 181 -6.37 5.18 7.00
C LEU A 181 -6.78 3.74 6.66
N VAL A 182 -7.76 3.21 7.39
CA VAL A 182 -8.32 1.86 7.16
C VAL A 182 -9.48 1.92 6.17
N HIS A 183 -10.31 2.96 6.31
CA HIS A 183 -11.46 3.26 5.47
C HIS A 183 -11.86 4.74 5.64
N ASP A 184 -12.83 5.24 4.88
CA ASP A 184 -13.21 6.67 4.81
C ASP A 184 -13.62 7.30 6.15
N ARG A 185 -13.88 6.47 7.16
CA ARG A 185 -14.31 6.88 8.51
C ARG A 185 -13.53 6.19 9.62
N HIS A 186 -12.46 5.47 9.30
CA HIS A 186 -11.68 4.74 10.30
C HIS A 186 -10.18 4.94 10.13
N ILE A 187 -9.51 5.22 11.26
CA ILE A 187 -8.07 5.34 11.37
C ILE A 187 -7.54 4.23 12.26
N MET A 188 -6.33 3.76 11.97
CA MET A 188 -5.59 2.82 12.80
C MET A 188 -4.36 3.50 13.40
N VAL A 189 -4.12 3.24 14.68
CA VAL A 189 -3.00 3.76 15.45
C VAL A 189 -2.25 2.61 16.10
N THR A 190 -0.92 2.71 16.16
CA THR A 190 -0.09 1.74 16.86
C THR A 190 -0.10 2.01 18.36
N GLU A 191 -0.30 0.96 19.15
CA GLU A 191 -0.12 0.94 20.61
C GLU A 191 0.93 -0.12 20.96
N HIS A 192 1.41 -0.13 22.20
CA HIS A 192 2.54 -0.97 22.65
C HIS A 192 2.37 -2.47 22.38
N SER A 193 1.13 -2.98 22.30
CA SER A 193 0.85 -4.42 22.11
C SER A 193 -0.35 -4.71 21.21
N TYR A 194 -0.91 -3.69 20.56
CA TYR A 194 -2.09 -3.82 19.72
C TYR A 194 -2.18 -2.67 18.71
N LEU A 195 -3.04 -2.83 17.72
CA LEU A 195 -3.43 -1.79 16.79
C LEU A 195 -4.83 -1.32 17.16
N ALA A 196 -5.00 -0.03 17.48
CA ALA A 196 -6.28 0.56 17.83
C ALA A 196 -6.96 1.13 16.58
N VAL A 197 -8.21 0.78 16.33
CA VAL A 197 -8.99 1.33 15.21
C VAL A 197 -10.06 2.27 15.75
N HIS A 198 -9.99 3.54 15.37
CA HIS A 198 -10.93 4.56 15.80
C HIS A 198 -11.84 4.97 14.64
N ALA A 199 -13.11 5.22 14.95
CA ALA A 199 -14.01 5.91 14.04
C ALA A 199 -13.76 7.42 14.12
N PHE A 200 -13.88 8.10 12.98
CA PHE A 200 -13.92 9.55 12.91
C PHE A 200 -15.01 9.99 11.93
N ASP A 201 -15.56 11.18 12.15
CA ASP A 201 -16.47 11.80 11.20
C ASP A 201 -15.68 12.76 10.30
N PRO A 202 -15.49 12.44 9.00
CA PRO A 202 -14.76 13.30 8.08
C PRO A 202 -15.44 14.65 7.84
N GLU A 203 -16.75 14.76 8.11
CA GLU A 203 -17.55 15.98 7.92
C GLU A 203 -17.66 16.83 9.19
N ALA A 204 -17.03 16.40 10.29
CA ALA A 204 -17.06 17.13 11.55
C ALA A 204 -16.39 18.51 11.37
N LYS A 205 -17.19 19.57 11.49
CA LYS A 205 -16.74 20.96 11.36
C LYS A 205 -15.93 21.46 12.57
N ALA A 206 -15.99 20.74 13.67
CA ALA A 206 -15.23 21.02 14.88
C ALA A 206 -14.16 19.93 15.06
N PRO A 207 -12.96 20.27 15.56
CA PRO A 207 -11.98 19.25 15.91
C PRO A 207 -12.60 18.28 16.91
N CYS A 208 -12.73 17.01 16.53
CA CYS A 208 -13.20 15.98 17.45
C CYS A 208 -12.30 15.99 18.70
N GLN A 209 -12.91 16.09 19.88
CA GLN A 209 -12.14 16.00 21.11
C GLN A 209 -11.43 14.65 21.18
N PRO A 210 -10.17 14.61 21.63
CA PRO A 210 -9.45 13.37 21.83
C PRO A 210 -10.23 12.48 22.80
N LEU A 211 -10.64 11.30 22.34
CA LEU A 211 -11.19 10.29 23.25
C LEU A 211 -10.05 9.85 24.17
N PRO A 212 -10.18 9.95 25.50
CA PRO A 212 -9.12 9.56 26.42
C PRO A 212 -8.61 8.16 26.12
N SER A 213 -7.30 7.97 26.25
CA SER A 213 -6.61 6.70 26.05
C SER A 213 -7.34 5.58 26.79
N GLY A 214 -7.87 4.62 26.04
CA GLY A 214 -8.50 3.40 26.56
C GLY A 214 -10.02 3.27 26.39
N THR A 215 -10.78 4.30 25.99
CA THR A 215 -12.26 4.20 25.96
C THR A 215 -12.95 4.65 24.66
N GLY A 216 -12.24 4.69 23.52
CA GLY A 216 -12.78 5.30 22.29
C GLY A 216 -12.42 4.64 20.95
N TYR A 217 -11.96 3.39 20.95
CA TYR A 217 -11.72 2.65 19.70
C TYR A 217 -12.94 1.77 19.36
N VAL A 218 -13.19 1.57 18.06
CA VAL A 218 -14.20 0.65 17.52
C VAL A 218 -13.76 -0.79 17.76
N CYS A 219 -12.50 -1.08 17.43
CA CYS A 219 -11.87 -2.35 17.79
C CYS A 219 -10.37 -2.20 17.99
N ALA A 220 -9.79 -3.19 18.68
CA ALA A 220 -8.36 -3.31 18.90
C ALA A 220 -7.90 -4.70 18.46
N LEU A 221 -6.82 -4.71 17.68
CA LEU A 221 -6.23 -5.90 17.10
C LEU A 221 -4.93 -6.21 17.85
N ARG A 222 -4.95 -7.23 18.71
CA ARG A 222 -3.80 -7.60 19.52
C ARG A 222 -2.67 -8.13 18.63
N LEU A 223 -1.46 -7.60 18.85
CA LEU A 223 -0.23 -8.10 18.22
C LEU A 223 0.27 -9.35 18.96
N PRO A 224 1.16 -10.15 18.34
CA PRO A 224 1.78 -11.28 19.05
C PRO A 224 2.51 -10.79 20.31
N PRO A 225 2.57 -11.61 21.37
CA PRO A 225 3.21 -11.20 22.61
C PRO A 225 4.70 -10.91 22.39
N PHE A 226 5.12 -9.70 22.73
CA PHE A 226 6.51 -9.27 22.68
C PHE A 226 7.28 -9.72 23.91
N ASP A 227 8.58 -9.99 23.75
CA ASP A 227 9.47 -10.22 24.89
C ASP A 227 9.53 -8.96 25.75
N SER A 228 8.99 -9.05 26.97
CA SER A 228 8.95 -7.95 27.94
C SER A 228 10.32 -7.40 28.34
N SER A 229 11.39 -8.16 28.10
CA SER A 229 12.76 -7.73 28.35
C SER A 229 13.31 -6.78 27.28
N LEU A 230 12.66 -6.69 26.12
CA LEU A 230 13.08 -5.88 25.00
C LEU A 230 12.15 -4.67 24.78
N PRO A 231 12.68 -3.44 24.70
CA PRO A 231 11.89 -2.31 24.26
C PRO A 231 11.60 -2.45 22.76
N VAL A 232 10.36 -2.79 22.42
CA VAL A 232 9.88 -2.87 21.03
C VAL A 232 9.25 -1.55 20.63
N ASN A 233 9.76 -0.96 19.56
CA ASN A 233 9.17 0.18 18.89
C ASN A 233 8.43 -0.29 17.63
N ILE A 234 7.18 0.17 17.50
CA ILE A 234 6.22 -0.26 16.49
C ILE A 234 5.84 0.95 15.66
N GLN A 235 6.08 0.88 14.37
CA GLN A 235 5.77 1.98 13.45
C GLN A 235 5.18 1.42 12.15
N PHE A 236 4.27 2.16 11.53
CA PHE A 236 3.88 1.83 10.16
C PHE A 236 5.03 2.17 9.22
N GLY A 237 5.24 1.32 8.23
CA GLY A 237 6.12 1.59 7.11
C GLY A 237 5.63 2.77 6.29
N ARG A 238 6.49 3.27 5.41
CA ARG A 238 6.14 4.39 4.54
C ARG A 238 5.15 3.92 3.48
N ASP A 239 3.88 4.22 3.61
CA ASP A 239 2.91 3.83 2.60
C ASP A 239 2.85 4.88 1.48
N SER A 240 2.91 4.45 0.21
CA SER A 240 2.30 5.21 -0.88
C SER A 240 0.80 5.02 -0.73
N ASN A 241 0.21 5.86 0.13
CA ASN A 241 -1.22 5.82 0.42
C ASN A 241 -1.97 5.81 -0.93
N PRO A 242 -2.85 4.84 -1.19
CA PRO A 242 -3.65 4.82 -2.41
C PRO A 242 -4.39 6.15 -2.50
N THR A 243 -4.00 6.96 -3.47
CA THR A 243 -4.65 8.25 -3.69
C THR A 243 -6.13 7.99 -3.91
N ARG A 244 -6.98 8.73 -3.20
CA ARG A 244 -8.43 8.70 -3.43
C ARG A 244 -8.70 8.78 -4.93
N ALA A 245 -9.70 8.03 -5.41
CA ALA A 245 -10.19 8.09 -6.77
C ALA A 245 -10.30 9.55 -7.24
N VAL A 246 -9.36 9.99 -8.09
CA VAL A 246 -9.46 11.30 -8.72
C VAL A 246 -10.18 11.11 -10.04
N HIS A 247 -11.07 12.05 -10.38
CA HIS A 247 -11.79 12.03 -11.65
C HIS A 247 -10.79 11.89 -12.82
N GLY A 248 -11.04 10.92 -13.70
CA GLY A 248 -10.16 10.64 -14.84
C GLY A 248 -9.04 9.61 -14.60
N MET A 249 -8.85 9.10 -13.37
CA MET A 249 -7.96 7.96 -13.15
C MET A 249 -8.52 6.69 -13.83
N ALA A 250 -7.67 6.00 -14.59
CA ALA A 250 -8.07 4.80 -15.32
C ALA A 250 -8.37 3.61 -14.38
N PHE A 251 -7.64 3.51 -13.27
CA PHE A 251 -7.76 2.45 -12.28
C PHE A 251 -7.07 2.86 -10.99
N GLN A 252 -7.38 2.15 -9.91
CA GLN A 252 -6.77 2.37 -8.59
C GLN A 252 -6.54 1.05 -7.86
N HIS A 253 -5.76 1.08 -6.79
CA HIS A 253 -5.63 -0.09 -5.92
C HIS A 253 -6.90 -0.28 -5.13
N ARG A 254 -7.37 -1.53 -5.06
CA ARG A 254 -8.48 -1.90 -4.21
C ARG A 254 -8.05 -1.79 -2.75
N LEU A 255 -8.63 -0.86 -2.01
CA LEU A 255 -8.24 -0.59 -0.61
C LEU A 255 -8.33 -1.84 0.27
N ALA A 256 -9.38 -2.64 0.11
CA ALA A 256 -9.58 -3.88 0.89
C ALA A 256 -8.45 -4.88 0.67
N ASP A 257 -7.91 -4.96 -0.55
CA ASP A 257 -6.85 -5.89 -0.91
C ASP A 257 -5.45 -5.29 -0.68
N SER A 258 -5.38 -4.02 -0.25
CA SER A 258 -4.11 -3.37 0.01
C SER A 258 -3.46 -3.87 1.30
N VAL A 259 -2.15 -4.06 1.23
CA VAL A 259 -1.29 -4.48 2.33
C VAL A 259 -0.80 -3.23 3.06
N ARG A 260 -0.58 -3.37 4.37
CA ARG A 260 0.08 -2.39 5.22
C ARG A 260 1.27 -3.04 5.88
N LEU A 261 2.34 -2.27 6.00
CA LEU A 261 3.59 -2.71 6.60
C LEU A 261 3.69 -2.17 8.03
N LEU A 262 3.87 -3.06 8.99
CA LEU A 262 4.25 -2.73 10.36
C LEU A 262 5.71 -3.08 10.56
N GLU A 263 6.53 -2.10 10.95
CA GLU A 263 7.95 -2.28 11.25
C GLU A 263 8.14 -2.41 12.76
N LEU A 264 8.80 -3.48 13.18
CA LEU A 264 9.12 -3.78 14.57
C LEU A 264 10.63 -3.66 14.77
N SER A 265 11.04 -2.84 15.73
CA SER A 265 12.45 -2.58 16.03
C SER A 265 12.71 -2.73 17.53
N THR A 266 13.84 -3.33 17.90
CA THR A 266 14.24 -3.55 19.30
C THR A 266 15.42 -2.66 19.66
N GLY A 267 15.26 -1.78 20.66
CA GLY A 267 16.37 -0.97 21.21
C GLY A 267 16.72 0.33 20.46
N ARG A 268 17.95 0.84 20.69
CA ARG A 268 18.58 2.02 20.02
C ARG A 268 18.53 1.88 18.48
N PRO A 269 18.68 2.95 17.67
CA PRO A 269 18.25 2.97 16.26
C PRO A 269 19.06 2.00 15.40
N ALA A 270 18.64 0.74 15.40
CA ALA A 270 19.01 -0.31 14.48
C ALA A 270 17.87 -0.43 13.47
N PRO A 271 18.14 -0.91 12.23
CA PRO A 271 17.09 -1.22 11.28
C PRO A 271 16.07 -2.18 11.90
N ALA A 272 14.81 -2.07 11.49
CA ALA A 272 13.75 -2.93 11.96
C ALA A 272 14.16 -4.40 11.79
N SER A 273 14.01 -5.18 12.86
CA SER A 273 14.44 -6.58 12.91
C SER A 273 13.34 -7.52 12.42
N CYS A 274 12.10 -7.05 12.40
CA CYS A 274 10.95 -7.83 11.95
C CYS A 274 9.89 -6.91 11.34
N TYR A 275 9.17 -7.43 10.35
CA TYR A 275 8.06 -6.74 9.70
C TYR A 275 6.80 -7.59 9.75
N ILE A 276 5.64 -6.96 9.90
CA ILE A 276 4.33 -7.62 9.75
C ILE A 276 3.57 -6.92 8.63
N CYS A 277 3.40 -7.62 7.51
CA CYS A 277 2.50 -7.21 6.44
C CYS A 277 1.09 -7.71 6.76
N PHE A 278 0.08 -6.86 6.70
CA PHE A 278 -1.30 -7.29 6.90
C PHE A 278 -2.25 -6.62 5.91
N PHE A 279 -3.33 -7.31 5.54
CA PHE A 279 -4.34 -6.77 4.64
C PHE A 279 -5.37 -5.92 5.39
N LEU A 280 -5.80 -4.83 4.75
CA LEU A 280 -6.92 -4.04 5.30
C LEU A 280 -8.23 -4.83 5.34
N SER A 281 -8.46 -5.80 4.45
CA SER A 281 -9.63 -6.68 4.50
C SER A 281 -9.72 -7.47 5.81
N ALA A 282 -8.60 -7.90 6.39
CA ALA A 282 -8.58 -8.58 7.69
C ALA A 282 -9.03 -7.65 8.82
N VAL A 283 -8.60 -6.37 8.75
CA VAL A 283 -9.03 -5.32 9.68
C VAL A 283 -10.52 -5.02 9.51
N GLN A 284 -10.99 -4.92 8.27
CA GLN A 284 -12.39 -4.70 7.94
C GLN A 284 -13.28 -5.85 8.43
N ALA A 285 -12.83 -7.10 8.33
CA ALA A 285 -13.53 -8.24 8.90
C ALA A 285 -13.67 -8.12 10.43
N CYS A 286 -12.62 -7.68 11.12
CA CYS A 286 -12.67 -7.39 12.56
C CYS A 286 -13.65 -6.24 12.88
N LEU A 287 -13.67 -5.17 12.07
CA LEU A 287 -14.62 -4.06 12.24
C LEU A 287 -16.08 -4.50 12.04
N GLN A 288 -16.34 -5.34 11.03
CA GLN A 288 -17.67 -5.91 10.77
C GLN A 288 -18.12 -6.83 11.91
N GLN A 289 -17.20 -7.64 12.45
CA GLN A 289 -17.48 -8.47 13.61
C GLN A 289 -17.73 -7.62 14.87
N ALA A 290 -16.96 -6.54 15.08
CA ALA A 290 -17.15 -5.66 16.22
C ALA A 290 -18.53 -4.98 16.19
N SER A 291 -18.96 -4.56 15.00
CA SER A 291 -20.28 -3.96 14.78
C SER A 291 -21.43 -4.93 15.01
N SER A 292 -21.23 -6.24 14.78
CA SER A 292 -22.29 -7.25 14.88
C SER A 292 -22.34 -7.98 16.23
N THR A 293 -21.20 -8.15 16.91
CA THR A 293 -21.08 -9.01 18.11
C THR A 293 -20.73 -8.24 19.39
N SER A 294 -20.57 -6.91 19.30
CA SER A 294 -20.02 -6.07 20.38
C SER A 294 -18.61 -6.45 20.85
N GLN A 295 -17.94 -7.39 20.18
CA GLN A 295 -16.55 -7.74 20.44
C GLN A 295 -15.63 -6.63 19.92
N THR A 296 -15.00 -5.88 20.81
CA THR A 296 -14.08 -4.80 20.43
C THR A 296 -12.61 -5.20 20.53
N TRP A 297 -12.30 -6.43 20.97
CA TRP A 297 -10.94 -6.90 21.16
C TRP A 297 -10.70 -8.20 20.40
N PHE A 298 -9.69 -8.21 19.53
CA PHE A 298 -9.36 -9.34 18.66
C PHE A 298 -7.97 -9.87 19.02
N ALA A 299 -7.89 -11.13 19.46
CA ALA A 299 -6.62 -11.79 19.73
C ALA A 299 -5.86 -12.06 18.42
N TRP A 300 -4.53 -12.18 18.46
CA TRP A 300 -3.71 -12.43 17.25
C TRP A 300 -4.23 -13.63 16.47
N GLU A 301 -4.59 -14.71 17.16
CA GLU A 301 -5.07 -15.97 16.60
C GLU A 301 -6.37 -15.81 15.78
N GLN A 302 -7.13 -14.73 16.02
CA GLN A 302 -8.39 -14.45 15.34
C GLN A 302 -8.21 -13.71 14.01
N TRP A 303 -7.15 -12.92 13.85
CA TRP A 303 -6.99 -12.05 12.67
C TRP A 303 -5.61 -12.17 12.00
N GLY A 304 -4.56 -12.39 12.78
CA GLY A 304 -3.17 -12.42 12.33
C GLY A 304 -2.88 -13.56 11.35
N PRO A 305 -3.10 -14.84 11.72
CA PRO A 305 -2.74 -15.97 10.86
C PRO A 305 -3.36 -15.90 9.46
N SER A 306 -4.62 -15.51 9.32
CA SER A 306 -5.32 -15.43 8.04
C SER A 306 -5.11 -14.11 7.30
N GLY A 307 -4.78 -13.04 8.01
CA GLY A 307 -4.75 -11.67 7.47
C GLY A 307 -3.36 -11.06 7.35
N SER A 308 -2.31 -11.74 7.80
CA SER A 308 -0.96 -11.21 7.85
C SER A 308 0.13 -12.19 7.44
N ARG A 309 1.29 -11.63 7.11
CA ARG A 309 2.57 -12.29 6.86
C ARG A 309 3.65 -11.58 7.67
N THR A 310 4.33 -12.33 8.53
CA THR A 310 5.55 -11.85 9.17
C THR A 310 6.72 -12.05 8.22
N ILE A 311 7.54 -11.02 8.05
CA ILE A 311 8.75 -11.02 7.20
C ILE A 311 9.95 -10.77 8.10
N ILE A 312 10.91 -11.68 8.04
CA ILE A 312 12.27 -11.47 8.54
C ILE A 312 13.17 -11.34 7.32
N LEU A 313 13.85 -10.21 7.22
CA LEU A 313 14.83 -10.01 6.16
C LEU A 313 16.17 -10.65 6.58
N PRO A 314 16.89 -11.30 5.66
CA PRO A 314 18.17 -11.93 5.97
C PRO A 314 19.15 -10.91 6.56
N SER A 315 19.85 -11.30 7.63
CA SER A 315 20.95 -10.51 8.17
C SER A 315 22.08 -10.43 7.13
N VAL A 316 22.57 -9.22 6.89
CA VAL A 316 23.71 -8.96 6.01
C VAL A 316 24.88 -8.42 6.82
N SER A 317 26.08 -8.96 6.59
CA SER A 317 27.25 -8.67 7.44
C SER A 317 27.68 -7.20 7.42
N TYR A 318 27.51 -6.54 6.28
CA TYR A 318 27.94 -5.15 6.06
C TYR A 318 26.90 -4.40 5.23
N GLY A 319 25.64 -4.45 5.66
CA GLY A 319 24.55 -3.81 4.95
C GLY A 319 23.32 -3.63 5.83
N TRP A 320 22.26 -3.09 5.25
CA TRP A 320 20.96 -3.06 5.89
C TRP A 320 19.84 -3.08 4.86
N TRP A 321 18.66 -3.49 5.32
CA TRP A 321 17.44 -3.37 4.56
C TRP A 321 16.73 -2.07 4.88
N ASN A 322 16.19 -1.42 3.84
CA ASN A 322 15.32 -0.27 3.96
C ASN A 322 13.94 -0.63 3.41
N ALA A 323 12.90 -0.53 4.23
CA ALA A 323 11.54 -0.66 3.75
C ALA A 323 11.18 0.59 2.93
N LEU A 324 10.91 0.38 1.64
CA LEU A 324 10.51 1.47 0.75
C LEU A 324 9.02 1.79 0.91
N GLY A 325 8.20 0.78 1.22
CA GLY A 325 6.79 0.96 1.47
C GLY A 325 5.88 -0.15 0.94
N THR A 326 4.58 0.14 0.96
CA THR A 326 3.55 -0.70 0.35
C THR A 326 2.89 0.02 -0.82
N LEU A 327 2.54 -0.73 -1.88
CA LEU A 327 1.74 -0.26 -3.01
C LEU A 327 0.70 -1.32 -3.38
N GLY A 328 -0.55 -1.08 -3.00
CA GLY A 328 -1.62 -2.05 -3.20
C GLY A 328 -1.28 -3.38 -2.53
N THR A 329 -1.15 -4.45 -3.31
CA THR A 329 -0.81 -5.79 -2.83
C THR A 329 0.70 -6.04 -2.70
N LYS A 330 1.56 -5.04 -2.93
CA LYS A 330 3.02 -5.20 -2.92
C LYS A 330 3.66 -4.53 -1.71
N CYS A 331 4.72 -5.13 -1.19
CA CYS A 331 5.63 -4.52 -0.23
C CYS A 331 7.06 -4.56 -0.76
N LEU A 332 7.79 -3.45 -0.64
CA LEU A 332 9.10 -3.30 -1.25
C LEU A 332 10.19 -3.03 -0.22
N PHE A 333 11.32 -3.70 -0.40
CA PHE A 333 12.51 -3.56 0.42
C PHE A 333 13.73 -3.35 -0.47
N LEU A 334 14.59 -2.42 -0.08
CA LEU A 334 15.89 -2.18 -0.71
C LEU A 334 16.99 -2.70 0.21
N LEU A 335 17.75 -3.69 -0.24
CA LEU A 335 18.99 -4.07 0.40
C LEU A 335 20.09 -3.11 -0.02
N VAL A 336 20.82 -2.59 0.96
CA VAL A 336 22.04 -1.80 0.76
C VAL A 336 23.23 -2.64 1.24
N ASP A 337 24.10 -3.04 0.32
CA ASP A 337 25.37 -3.70 0.63
C ASP A 337 26.50 -2.67 0.57
N MET A 338 27.10 -2.38 1.72
CA MET A 338 28.15 -1.37 1.87
C MET A 338 29.53 -1.85 1.41
N VAL A 339 29.74 -3.17 1.30
CA VAL A 339 31.03 -3.72 0.86
C VAL A 339 31.13 -3.68 -0.65
N SER A 340 30.06 -4.08 -1.33
CA SER A 340 30.03 -4.08 -2.78
C SER A 340 29.49 -2.77 -3.38
N GLU A 341 28.98 -1.86 -2.54
CA GLU A 341 28.23 -0.66 -2.96
C GLU A 341 27.07 -1.00 -3.91
N GLN A 342 26.44 -2.14 -3.64
CA GLN A 342 25.36 -2.70 -4.46
C GLN A 342 24.03 -2.58 -3.74
N TYR A 343 23.00 -2.36 -4.54
CA TYR A 343 21.63 -2.30 -4.09
C TYR A 343 20.83 -3.40 -4.77
N ARG A 344 19.94 -4.05 -4.02
CA ARG A 344 19.00 -5.05 -4.56
C ARG A 344 17.59 -4.72 -4.11
N LEU A 345 16.66 -4.73 -5.05
CA LEU A 345 15.24 -4.55 -4.77
C LEU A 345 14.60 -5.91 -4.52
N ALA A 346 13.84 -6.04 -3.44
CA ALA A 346 12.99 -7.18 -3.17
C ALA A 346 11.53 -6.73 -3.15
N VAL A 347 10.70 -7.36 -3.98
CA VAL A 347 9.26 -7.10 -4.08
C VAL A 347 8.51 -8.31 -3.55
N TYR A 348 7.77 -8.10 -2.45
CA TYR A 348 6.85 -9.07 -1.89
C TYR A 348 5.47 -8.81 -2.48
N GLU A 349 5.00 -9.71 -3.33
CA GLU A 349 3.68 -9.66 -3.95
C GLU A 349 2.70 -10.56 -3.20
N PHE A 350 1.58 -9.98 -2.76
CA PHE A 350 0.55 -10.64 -1.98
C PHE A 350 -0.75 -10.87 -2.76
N ASN A 351 -0.83 -10.46 -4.02
CA ASN A 351 -2.01 -10.69 -4.85
C ASN A 351 -2.29 -12.20 -4.98
N PRO A 352 -3.44 -12.71 -4.48
CA PRO A 352 -3.74 -14.15 -4.51
C PRO A 352 -3.75 -14.73 -5.92
N TRP A 353 -4.10 -13.92 -6.94
CA TRP A 353 -4.14 -14.37 -8.34
C TRP A 353 -2.74 -14.56 -8.95
N VAL A 354 -1.75 -13.81 -8.45
CA VAL A 354 -0.36 -13.93 -8.87
C VAL A 354 0.33 -15.06 -8.10
N VAL A 355 0.05 -15.16 -6.80
CA VAL A 355 0.68 -16.13 -5.90
C VAL A 355 0.17 -17.56 -6.12
N ALA A 356 -1.07 -17.76 -6.57
CA ALA A 356 -1.63 -19.10 -6.80
C ALA A 356 -1.09 -19.81 -8.06
N GLY A 357 -0.25 -19.17 -8.88
CA GLY A 357 0.08 -19.63 -10.24
C GLY A 357 1.57 -19.93 -10.55
N GLY A 358 2.49 -19.82 -9.59
CA GLY A 358 3.94 -19.93 -9.86
C GLY A 358 4.68 -20.91 -8.94
N PRO A 359 5.78 -21.54 -9.41
CA PRO A 359 6.62 -22.43 -8.61
C PRO A 359 7.35 -21.71 -7.45
N ASP A 360 7.50 -20.38 -7.53
CA ASP A 360 8.21 -19.55 -6.54
C ASP A 360 7.29 -19.00 -5.44
N ALA A 361 6.00 -19.38 -5.43
CA ALA A 361 5.09 -19.02 -4.36
C ALA A 361 5.49 -19.74 -3.07
N ILE A 362 5.87 -18.98 -2.03
CA ILE A 362 6.24 -19.57 -0.74
C ILE A 362 4.96 -20.03 -0.05
N GLU A 363 4.65 -21.31 -0.19
CA GLU A 363 3.48 -21.98 0.42
C GLU A 363 3.63 -22.25 1.93
N GLU A 364 4.83 -22.10 2.49
CA GLU A 364 5.05 -22.43 3.90
C GLU A 364 4.28 -21.49 4.83
N GLN A 365 3.55 -22.10 5.78
CA GLN A 365 3.11 -21.37 6.97
C GLN A 365 4.35 -20.70 7.56
N ALA A 366 4.39 -19.38 7.56
CA ALA A 366 5.45 -18.63 8.19
C ALA A 366 5.18 -18.66 9.70
N VAL A 367 5.61 -19.74 10.34
CA VAL A 367 5.83 -19.78 11.78
C VAL A 367 7.16 -19.09 12.01
N VAL A 368 7.09 -17.86 12.50
CA VAL A 368 8.26 -17.03 12.67
C VAL A 368 8.73 -17.11 14.12
N GLU A 369 9.88 -17.73 14.33
CA GLU A 369 10.63 -17.65 15.58
C GLU A 369 11.58 -16.46 15.50
N HIS A 370 11.30 -15.41 16.25
CA HIS A 370 12.12 -14.21 16.29
C HIS A 370 12.21 -13.70 17.72
N GLY A 371 13.39 -13.25 18.16
CA GLY A 371 13.63 -12.82 19.54
C GLY A 371 12.82 -11.61 20.01
N VAL A 372 12.09 -10.94 19.09
CA VAL A 372 11.12 -9.89 19.43
C VAL A 372 9.88 -10.46 20.12
N PHE A 373 9.53 -11.71 19.82
CA PHE A 373 8.30 -12.35 20.29
C PHE A 373 8.62 -13.39 21.38
N VAL A 374 7.71 -13.56 22.32
CA VAL A 374 7.79 -14.61 23.36
C VAL A 374 7.56 -15.99 22.76
N GLU A 375 6.70 -16.07 21.76
CA GLU A 375 6.24 -17.31 21.14
C GLU A 375 6.35 -17.22 19.62
N PRO A 376 6.45 -18.37 18.92
CA PRO A 376 6.44 -18.40 17.47
C PRO A 376 5.17 -17.75 16.91
N VAL A 377 5.35 -16.82 15.96
CA VAL A 377 4.23 -16.08 15.36
C VAL A 377 3.73 -16.80 14.13
N HIS A 378 2.48 -17.26 14.18
CA HIS A 378 1.81 -17.86 13.04
C HIS A 378 1.26 -16.80 12.08
N SER A 379 1.75 -16.81 10.84
CA SER A 379 1.26 -15.98 9.74
C SER A 379 1.16 -16.82 8.46
N ARG A 380 0.03 -16.78 7.75
CA ARG A 380 -0.28 -17.75 6.66
C ARG A 380 -0.60 -17.10 5.33
N VAL A 381 -0.55 -15.77 5.25
CA VAL A 381 -0.68 -15.07 3.98
C VAL A 381 0.49 -15.48 3.07
N ARG A 382 0.14 -16.00 1.89
CA ARG A 382 1.11 -16.38 0.86
C ARG A 382 1.64 -15.13 0.16
N CYS A 383 2.90 -15.20 -0.26
CA CYS A 383 3.50 -14.18 -1.10
C CYS A 383 4.43 -14.81 -2.13
N ARG A 384 4.61 -14.11 -3.25
CA ARG A 384 5.71 -14.32 -4.19
C ARG A 384 6.77 -13.28 -3.87
N ILE A 385 8.04 -13.66 -3.94
CA ILE A 385 9.15 -12.74 -3.76
C ILE A 385 9.88 -12.64 -5.09
N ASP A 386 9.89 -11.45 -5.67
CA ASP A 386 10.66 -11.15 -6.86
C ASP A 386 11.89 -10.32 -6.44
N TYR A 387 13.07 -10.76 -6.84
CA TYR A 387 14.32 -10.01 -6.65
C TYR A 387 14.72 -9.37 -7.96
N ASP A 388 15.17 -8.13 -7.89
CA ASP A 388 15.93 -7.55 -8.98
C ASP A 388 17.36 -8.11 -8.94
N GLU A 389 17.69 -8.95 -9.93
CA GLU A 389 19.02 -9.51 -10.12
C GLU A 389 19.99 -8.46 -10.69
N ASP A 390 19.48 -7.39 -11.31
CA ASP A 390 20.31 -6.31 -11.81
C ASP A 390 20.81 -5.46 -10.65
N ILE A 391 22.11 -5.59 -10.39
CA ILE A 391 22.82 -4.83 -9.37
C ILE A 391 22.76 -3.34 -9.70
N ILE A 392 22.09 -2.58 -8.83
CA ILE A 392 22.04 -1.13 -8.92
C ILE A 392 23.21 -0.57 -8.11
N GLN A 393 23.91 0.46 -8.60
CA GLN A 393 25.08 1.05 -7.93
C GLN A 393 24.92 2.55 -7.75
N HIS A 394 25.49 3.14 -6.69
CA HIS A 394 25.51 4.61 -6.47
C HIS A 394 24.12 5.26 -6.25
N ILE A 395 23.16 4.55 -5.66
CA ILE A 395 21.86 5.15 -5.28
C ILE A 395 22.07 6.13 -4.12
N GLY A 396 21.76 7.40 -4.36
CA GLY A 396 21.66 8.43 -3.33
C GLY A 396 20.35 8.39 -2.56
N TYR A 397 19.25 8.07 -3.23
CA TYR A 397 17.92 8.09 -2.64
C TYR A 397 16.94 7.14 -3.36
N ALA A 398 15.99 6.54 -2.65
CA ALA A 398 14.96 5.66 -3.23
C ALA A 398 13.57 5.95 -2.65
N CYS A 399 12.55 6.14 -3.48
CA CYS A 399 11.15 6.25 -3.05
C CYS A 399 10.21 5.39 -3.86
N LEU A 400 9.13 4.94 -3.21
CA LEU A 400 8.02 4.28 -3.86
C LEU A 400 7.05 5.35 -4.39
N THR A 401 6.65 5.22 -5.65
CA THR A 401 5.57 6.00 -6.26
C THR A 401 4.39 5.09 -6.58
N GLU A 402 3.36 5.67 -7.18
CA GLU A 402 2.22 4.89 -7.64
C GLU A 402 2.47 4.06 -8.89
N ASP A 403 3.51 4.40 -9.64
CA ASP A 403 3.85 3.74 -10.90
C ASP A 403 5.04 2.80 -10.73
N GLY A 404 5.82 2.90 -9.66
CA GLY A 404 7.00 2.06 -9.44
C GLY A 404 7.90 2.59 -8.33
N VAL A 405 9.21 2.36 -8.44
CA VAL A 405 10.22 2.88 -7.52
C VAL A 405 11.09 3.90 -8.25
N ILE A 406 11.26 5.09 -7.67
CA ILE A 406 12.24 6.07 -8.14
C ILE A 406 13.53 5.87 -7.37
N LEU A 407 14.63 5.82 -8.12
CA LEU A 407 15.99 5.75 -7.61
C LEU A 407 16.73 7.00 -8.12
N ASP A 408 17.34 7.74 -7.19
CA ASP A 408 18.18 8.90 -7.45
C ASP A 408 19.65 8.51 -7.22
N PHE A 409 20.56 9.00 -8.05
CA PHE A 409 21.98 8.64 -8.06
C PHE A 409 22.81 9.90 -7.77
N GLN A 410 23.68 9.86 -6.77
CA GLN A 410 24.44 11.06 -6.37
C GLN A 410 25.34 11.56 -7.52
N TYR A 411 25.16 12.82 -7.91
CA TYR A 411 26.04 13.61 -8.82
C TYR A 411 26.14 13.19 -10.30
N LEU A 412 25.33 12.23 -10.74
CA LEU A 412 25.10 11.96 -12.16
C LEU A 412 23.59 12.07 -12.41
N GLU A 413 23.20 12.32 -13.66
CA GLU A 413 21.80 12.43 -14.09
C GLU A 413 20.88 11.51 -13.29
N LEU A 414 19.75 12.03 -12.79
CA LEU A 414 18.71 11.21 -12.19
C LEU A 414 18.34 10.11 -13.18
N ARG A 415 18.84 8.90 -12.94
CA ARG A 415 18.39 7.71 -13.64
C ARG A 415 17.34 7.08 -12.77
N ALA A 416 16.18 7.68 -12.75
CA ALA A 416 15.03 6.91 -12.33
C ALA A 416 15.01 5.63 -13.20
N TYR A 417 15.02 4.44 -12.59
CA TYR A 417 14.68 3.19 -13.28
C TYR A 417 13.18 3.19 -13.58
N VAL A 418 12.83 4.14 -14.44
CA VAL A 418 11.51 4.69 -14.62
C VAL A 418 11.61 5.43 -15.98
N VAL A 419 11.49 4.76 -17.13
CA VAL A 419 11.33 5.26 -18.55
C VAL A 419 10.92 6.73 -18.69
#